data_AF-A0A9W6YR56-F1
#
_entry.id   AF-A0A9W6YR56-F1
#
_cell.length_a   1.000
_cell.length_b   1.000
_cell.length_c   1.000
_cell.angle_alpha   90.00
_cell.angle_beta   90.00
_cell.angle_gamma   90.00
#
_symmetry.space_group_name_H-M   'P 1'
#
loop_
_entity.id
_entity.type
_entity.pdbx_description
1 polymer ?
#
loop_
_entity_poly.entity_id
_entity_poly.type
_entity_poly.pdbx_seq_one_letter_code
_entity_poly.pdbx_strand_id
1 'polypeptide(L)'
;MSSFKSSETKRHTENAVNKLLTTYLNTSSPDLVSKSSSSAVGFQQNRLRSGAAQINKLSNDFKKLRQNKSSILKEKTRQKKARAKEIKKQQKIKEKLNTLVSLNSSDPTSKAKINVIESNVKNLKSWKLDDDQTEEFLELQQQVIDLKYGNSKKKARKAHQIKKQQFQEKIKKGYVSVPGLTPGLAPVGESDDDDDSEDEEGLQLAGFKDDFDDYN
;
A
#
# COMPACT_ATOMS: atom_id res chain seq x y z
N MET A 1 46.40 30.02 -60.48
CA MET A 1 46.74 30.61 -59.17
C MET A 1 46.52 29.55 -58.10
N SER A 2 47.54 29.20 -57.33
CA SER A 2 47.54 28.07 -56.40
C SER A 2 46.68 28.35 -55.17
N SER A 3 45.64 27.54 -54.95
CA SER A 3 44.77 27.59 -53.76
C SER A 3 45.27 26.59 -52.72
N PHE A 4 45.32 27.00 -51.44
CA PHE A 4 45.67 26.11 -50.34
C PHE A 4 44.66 24.95 -50.24
N LYS A 5 45.16 23.71 -50.07
CA LYS A 5 44.33 22.50 -49.99
C LYS A 5 43.44 22.44 -48.72
N SER A 6 43.74 23.22 -47.69
CA SER A 6 42.96 23.29 -46.44
C SER A 6 43.07 24.65 -45.77
N SER A 7 42.03 25.01 -45.00
CA SER A 7 42.00 26.25 -44.21
C SER A 7 43.09 26.30 -43.14
N GLU A 8 43.44 25.16 -42.56
CA GLU A 8 44.48 25.06 -41.54
C GLU A 8 45.87 25.34 -42.14
N THR A 9 46.16 24.79 -43.33
CA THR A 9 47.42 25.08 -44.03
C THR A 9 47.53 26.55 -44.42
N LYS A 10 46.43 27.16 -44.89
CA LYS A 10 46.36 28.61 -45.19
C LYS A 10 46.66 29.45 -43.94
N ARG A 11 46.06 29.10 -42.80
CA ARG A 11 46.24 29.83 -41.54
C ARG A 11 47.65 29.67 -40.97
N HIS A 12 48.27 28.50 -41.16
CA HIS A 12 49.67 28.29 -40.78
C HIS A 12 50.63 29.12 -41.62
N THR A 13 50.42 29.19 -42.94
CA THR A 13 51.27 30.00 -43.82
C THR A 13 51.08 31.49 -43.60
N GLU A 14 49.84 31.97 -43.41
CA GLU A 14 49.56 33.36 -43.03
C GLU A 14 50.27 33.75 -41.72
N ASN A 15 50.19 32.90 -40.69
CA ASN A 15 50.89 33.16 -39.42
C ASN A 15 52.42 33.17 -39.58
N ALA A 16 52.98 32.30 -40.42
CA ALA A 16 54.42 32.27 -40.68
C ALA A 16 54.90 33.53 -41.42
N VAL A 17 54.15 33.96 -42.43
CA VAL A 17 54.43 35.20 -43.19
C VAL A 17 54.31 36.41 -42.27
N ASN A 18 53.27 36.50 -41.45
CA ASN A 18 53.10 37.60 -40.50
C ASN A 18 54.27 37.68 -39.50
N LYS A 19 54.74 36.54 -38.98
CA LYS A 19 55.93 36.49 -38.11
C LYS A 19 57.17 37.00 -38.83
N LEU A 20 57.38 36.56 -40.07
CA LEU A 20 58.55 36.94 -40.86
C LEU A 20 58.53 38.44 -41.19
N LEU A 21 57.37 38.96 -41.61
CA LEU A 21 57.17 40.39 -41.84
C LEU A 21 57.40 41.22 -40.57
N THR A 22 56.90 40.79 -39.41
CA THR A 22 57.18 41.50 -38.14
C THR A 22 58.66 41.48 -37.76
N THR A 23 59.38 40.41 -38.12
CA THR A 23 60.81 40.27 -37.82
C THR A 23 61.67 41.14 -38.74
N TYR A 24 61.30 41.24 -40.02
CA TYR A 24 62.06 42.01 -41.01
C TYR A 24 61.74 43.49 -41.01
N LEU A 25 60.48 43.86 -40.75
CA LEU A 25 60.06 45.27 -40.73
C LEU A 25 60.33 45.94 -39.38
N ASN A 26 60.74 45.19 -38.34
CA ASN A 26 60.92 45.68 -36.97
C ASN A 26 59.75 46.53 -36.45
N THR A 27 58.56 46.37 -37.05
CA THR A 27 57.34 47.02 -36.61
C THR A 27 56.83 46.23 -35.41
N SER A 28 57.07 46.76 -34.22
CA SER A 28 56.43 46.44 -32.94
C SER A 28 55.35 45.35 -33.00
N SER A 29 55.70 44.16 -32.50
CA SER A 29 54.85 43.09 -31.92
C SER A 29 53.41 42.91 -32.46
N PRO A 30 53.06 41.75 -33.04
CA PRO A 30 51.71 41.43 -33.54
C PRO A 30 50.66 41.18 -32.45
N ASP A 31 50.82 41.73 -31.24
CA ASP A 31 49.90 41.51 -30.11
C ASP A 31 48.83 42.61 -29.96
N LEU A 32 48.79 43.61 -30.85
CA LEU A 32 47.91 44.78 -30.68
C LEU A 32 46.55 44.73 -31.41
N VAL A 33 46.20 43.64 -32.11
CA VAL A 33 44.95 43.63 -32.92
C VAL A 33 43.95 42.53 -32.53
N SER A 34 44.12 41.83 -31.41
CA SER A 34 43.01 41.01 -30.90
C SER A 34 42.97 40.90 -29.38
N LYS A 35 41.85 41.41 -28.82
CA LYS A 35 41.30 41.23 -27.47
C LYS A 35 41.59 42.35 -26.47
N SER A 36 40.60 43.25 -26.42
CA SER A 36 39.92 43.68 -25.21
C SER A 36 40.38 43.05 -23.87
N SER A 37 40.70 43.95 -22.94
CA SER A 37 40.59 43.83 -21.48
C SER A 37 41.44 42.77 -20.75
N SER A 38 42.37 43.31 -19.93
CA SER A 38 42.95 42.73 -18.71
C SER A 38 43.91 41.53 -18.88
N SER A 39 45.21 41.80 -18.99
CA SER A 39 46.31 41.08 -18.30
C SER A 39 47.68 41.41 -18.89
N ALA A 40 48.05 42.69 -18.97
CA ALA A 40 49.38 43.12 -19.38
C ALA A 40 50.25 43.49 -18.17
N VAL A 41 50.55 42.52 -17.30
CA VAL A 41 51.69 42.59 -16.35
C VAL A 41 52.20 41.16 -16.14
N GLY A 42 53.37 40.80 -16.68
CA GLY A 42 54.09 39.60 -16.21
C GLY A 42 54.82 38.73 -17.24
N PHE A 43 54.96 39.13 -18.51
CA PHE A 43 55.53 38.22 -19.52
C PHE A 43 57.05 38.31 -19.77
N GLN A 44 57.82 39.04 -18.95
CA GLN A 44 59.29 39.16 -19.16
C GLN A 44 60.20 38.82 -17.96
N GLN A 45 59.70 38.21 -16.87
CA GLN A 45 60.55 37.88 -15.70
C GLN A 45 60.75 36.39 -15.39
N ASN A 46 60.19 35.44 -16.17
CA ASN A 46 60.24 34.00 -15.84
C ASN A 46 61.12 33.14 -16.77
N ARG A 47 62.07 33.73 -17.51
CA ARG A 47 62.94 32.96 -18.42
C ARG A 47 64.11 32.22 -17.74
N LEU A 48 64.26 32.29 -16.41
CA LEU A 48 65.37 31.65 -15.67
C LEU A 48 64.93 30.79 -14.47
N ARG A 49 63.69 30.29 -14.44
CA ARG A 49 63.27 29.29 -13.43
C ARG A 49 63.51 27.89 -13.99
N SER A 50 64.30 27.07 -13.26
CA SER A 50 64.78 25.75 -13.68
C SER A 50 63.72 24.93 -14.43
N GLY A 51 64.12 24.26 -15.52
CA GLY A 51 63.21 23.42 -16.31
C GLY A 51 62.41 22.42 -15.46
N ALA A 52 63.00 21.92 -14.38
CA ALA A 52 62.34 21.06 -13.40
C ALA A 52 61.12 21.73 -12.71
N ALA A 53 61.21 23.01 -12.35
CA ALA A 53 60.09 23.74 -11.75
C ALA A 53 58.94 23.97 -12.73
N GLN A 54 59.23 24.15 -14.02
CA GLN A 54 58.20 24.27 -15.07
C GLN A 54 57.53 22.92 -15.34
N ILE A 55 58.30 21.83 -15.41
CA ILE A 55 57.78 20.46 -15.58
C ILE A 55 56.84 20.09 -14.42
N ASN A 56 57.20 20.44 -13.18
CA ASN A 56 56.35 20.18 -12.01
C ASN A 56 55.06 21.02 -12.00
N LYS A 57 55.09 22.25 -12.51
CA LYS A 57 53.86 23.04 -12.67
C LYS A 57 52.93 22.43 -13.72
N LEU A 58 53.48 22.09 -14.88
CA LEU A 58 52.72 21.45 -15.96
C LEU A 58 52.10 20.12 -15.49
N SER A 59 52.85 19.27 -14.78
CA SER A 59 52.33 18.00 -14.28
C SER A 59 51.18 18.19 -13.26
N ASN A 60 51.26 19.20 -12.40
CA ASN A 60 50.19 19.55 -11.47
C ASN A 60 48.97 20.13 -12.20
N ASP A 61 49.17 20.94 -13.23
CA ASP A 61 48.08 21.49 -14.04
C ASP A 61 47.37 20.38 -14.84
N PHE A 62 48.11 19.42 -15.40
CA PHE A 62 47.52 18.23 -16.04
C PHE A 62 46.72 17.37 -15.05
N LYS A 63 47.21 17.19 -13.80
CA LYS A 63 46.46 16.49 -12.74
C LYS A 63 45.16 17.22 -12.42
N LYS A 64 45.20 18.55 -12.23
CA LYS A 64 44.00 19.38 -11.99
C LYS A 64 43.02 19.32 -13.17
N LEU A 65 43.51 19.39 -14.40
CA LEU A 65 42.69 19.28 -15.61
C LEU A 65 41.98 17.91 -15.69
N ARG A 66 42.68 16.83 -15.36
CA ARG A 66 42.09 15.48 -15.33
C ARG A 66 41.02 15.34 -14.25
N GLN A 67 41.28 15.88 -13.04
CA GLN A 67 40.30 15.91 -11.96
C GLN A 67 39.06 16.72 -12.35
N ASN A 68 39.24 17.92 -12.91
CA ASN A 68 38.17 18.78 -13.41
C ASN A 68 37.36 18.10 -14.52
N LYS A 69 38.01 17.40 -15.46
CA LYS A 69 37.30 16.64 -16.49
C LYS A 69 36.42 15.55 -15.88
N SER A 70 36.91 14.85 -14.85
CA SER A 70 36.15 13.81 -14.16
C SER A 70 34.95 14.37 -13.38
N SER A 71 35.09 15.52 -12.71
CA SER A 71 33.99 16.16 -11.98
C SER A 71 32.92 16.68 -12.93
N ILE A 72 33.31 17.32 -14.04
CA ILE A 72 32.39 17.78 -15.10
C ILE A 72 31.61 16.59 -15.69
N LEU A 73 32.27 15.45 -15.95
CA LEU A 73 31.59 14.24 -16.43
C LEU A 73 30.58 13.72 -15.40
N LYS A 74 30.98 13.63 -14.12
CA LYS A 74 30.07 13.21 -13.04
C LYS A 74 28.86 14.14 -12.95
N GLU A 75 29.07 15.45 -13.00
CA GLU A 75 27.99 16.42 -12.95
C GLU A 75 27.04 16.28 -14.16
N LYS A 76 27.58 16.16 -15.39
CA LYS A 76 26.77 15.90 -16.59
C LYS A 76 25.93 14.62 -16.46
N THR A 77 26.48 13.54 -15.91
CA THR A 77 25.70 12.31 -15.68
C THR A 77 24.62 12.50 -14.62
N ARG A 78 24.91 13.24 -13.54
CA ARG A 78 23.91 13.58 -12.50
C ARG A 78 22.77 14.42 -13.09
N GLN A 79 23.08 15.44 -13.88
CA GLN A 79 22.09 16.26 -14.58
C GLN A 79 21.24 15.43 -15.54
N LYS A 80 21.85 14.54 -16.35
CA LYS A 80 21.10 13.62 -17.22
C LYS A 80 20.16 12.70 -16.44
N LYS A 81 20.63 12.12 -15.32
CA LYS A 81 19.80 11.28 -14.44
C LYS A 81 18.64 12.06 -13.82
N ALA A 82 18.89 13.28 -13.36
CA ALA A 82 17.84 14.15 -12.81
C ALA A 82 16.79 14.50 -13.87
N ARG A 83 17.23 14.88 -15.08
CA ARG A 83 16.33 15.14 -16.21
C ARG A 83 15.51 13.91 -16.60
N ALA A 84 16.13 12.73 -16.63
CA ALA A 84 15.42 11.48 -16.92
C ALA A 84 14.37 11.13 -15.85
N LYS A 85 14.67 11.38 -14.57
CA LYS A 85 13.70 11.22 -13.48
C LYS A 85 12.52 12.19 -13.63
N GLU A 86 12.79 13.43 -13.99
CA GLU A 86 11.75 14.44 -14.20
C GLU A 86 10.85 14.08 -15.40
N ILE A 87 11.44 13.65 -16.53
CA ILE A 87 10.69 13.18 -17.69
C ILE A 87 9.79 11.99 -17.30
N LYS A 88 10.30 11.01 -16.55
CA LYS A 88 9.50 9.88 -16.06
C LYS A 88 8.36 10.33 -15.15
N LYS A 89 8.60 11.32 -14.27
CA LYS A 89 7.57 11.89 -13.41
C LYS A 89 6.47 12.56 -14.24
N GLN A 90 6.85 13.36 -15.23
CA GLN A 90 5.91 14.00 -16.15
C GLN A 90 5.12 12.99 -16.99
N GLN A 91 5.75 11.91 -17.46
CA GLN A 91 5.05 10.81 -18.14
C GLN A 91 4.00 10.17 -17.23
N LYS A 92 4.35 9.83 -15.99
CA LYS A 92 3.40 9.30 -15.01
C LYS A 92 2.24 10.27 -14.73
N ILE A 93 2.51 11.57 -14.67
CA ILE A 93 1.46 12.59 -14.49
C ILE A 93 0.54 12.65 -15.71
N LYS A 94 1.09 12.61 -16.93
CA LYS A 94 0.31 12.57 -18.16
C LYS A 94 -0.55 11.30 -18.26
N GLU A 95 -0.01 10.15 -17.91
CA GLU A 95 -0.75 8.89 -17.82
C GLU A 95 -1.92 9.02 -16.84
N LYS A 96 -1.68 9.55 -15.63
CA LYS A 96 -2.73 9.81 -14.64
C LYS A 96 -3.79 10.79 -15.14
N LEU A 97 -3.39 11.85 -15.86
CA LEU A 97 -4.36 12.76 -16.48
C LEU A 97 -5.20 12.07 -17.54
N ASN A 98 -4.57 11.27 -18.40
CA ASN A 98 -5.29 10.50 -19.43
C ASN A 98 -6.26 9.49 -18.80
N THR A 99 -5.89 8.83 -17.69
CA THR A 99 -6.83 7.98 -16.96
C THR A 99 -7.96 8.80 -16.37
N LEU A 100 -7.69 9.95 -15.75
CA LEU A 100 -8.76 10.80 -15.20
C LEU A 100 -9.71 11.31 -16.29
N VAL A 101 -9.19 11.69 -17.46
CA VAL A 101 -10.02 12.09 -18.61
C VAL A 101 -10.87 10.92 -19.11
N SER A 102 -10.30 9.71 -19.21
CA SER A 102 -11.07 8.54 -19.64
C SER A 102 -12.11 8.11 -18.60
N LEU A 103 -11.81 8.27 -17.30
CA LEU A 103 -12.77 8.07 -16.21
C LEU A 103 -13.88 9.14 -16.19
N ASN A 104 -13.59 10.38 -16.59
CA ASN A 104 -14.61 11.43 -16.64
C ASN A 104 -15.54 11.32 -17.86
N SER A 105 -15.21 10.47 -18.84
CA SER A 105 -16.16 10.15 -19.89
C SER A 105 -17.41 9.51 -19.28
N SER A 106 -18.61 9.93 -19.71
CA SER A 106 -19.91 9.56 -19.10
C SER A 106 -20.21 8.05 -19.16
N ASP A 107 -19.42 7.28 -19.89
CA ASP A 107 -19.68 5.85 -20.12
C ASP A 107 -19.28 5.01 -18.89
N PRO A 108 -20.23 4.39 -18.17
CA PRO A 108 -19.95 3.56 -17.01
C PRO A 108 -19.27 2.23 -17.39
N THR A 109 -19.34 1.83 -18.66
CA THR A 109 -18.80 0.55 -19.15
C THR A 109 -17.37 0.65 -19.69
N SER A 110 -16.76 1.84 -19.63
CA SER A 110 -15.41 2.04 -20.12
C SER A 110 -14.43 1.11 -19.38
N LYS A 111 -13.69 0.31 -20.16
CA LYS A 111 -12.67 -0.64 -19.65
C LYS A 111 -11.70 0.01 -18.66
N ALA A 112 -11.40 1.30 -18.84
CA ALA A 112 -10.55 2.07 -17.93
C ALA A 112 -11.14 2.19 -16.50
N LYS A 113 -12.45 2.45 -16.37
CA LYS A 113 -13.14 2.48 -15.07
C LYS A 113 -13.16 1.11 -14.42
N ILE A 114 -13.49 0.07 -15.20
CA ILE A 114 -13.53 -1.31 -14.71
C ILE A 114 -12.17 -1.72 -14.15
N ASN A 115 -11.07 -1.48 -14.88
CA ASN A 115 -9.72 -1.81 -14.42
C ASN A 115 -9.33 -1.06 -13.13
N VAL A 116 -9.76 0.21 -12.99
CA VAL A 116 -9.52 0.99 -11.78
C VAL A 116 -10.33 0.45 -10.60
N ILE A 117 -11.59 0.09 -10.82
CA ILE A 117 -12.44 -0.55 -9.82
C ILE A 117 -11.84 -1.89 -9.40
N GLU A 118 -11.46 -2.75 -10.34
CA GLU A 118 -10.86 -4.06 -10.07
C GLU A 118 -9.55 -3.94 -9.29
N SER A 119 -8.66 -3.02 -9.69
CA SER A 119 -7.41 -2.79 -8.96
C SER A 119 -7.64 -2.24 -7.55
N ASN A 120 -8.61 -1.35 -7.37
CA ASN A 120 -8.99 -0.85 -6.04
C ASN A 120 -9.62 -1.96 -5.19
N VAL A 121 -10.54 -2.74 -5.75
CA VAL A 121 -11.16 -3.89 -5.07
C VAL A 121 -10.10 -4.91 -4.66
N LYS A 122 -9.12 -5.20 -5.54
CA LYS A 122 -8.00 -6.08 -5.24
C LYS A 122 -7.14 -5.53 -4.10
N ASN A 123 -6.82 -4.23 -4.12
CA ASN A 123 -6.06 -3.59 -3.04
C ASN A 123 -6.83 -3.61 -1.71
N LEU A 124 -8.13 -3.33 -1.72
CA LEU A 124 -8.97 -3.39 -0.51
C LEU A 124 -9.11 -4.83 0.01
N LYS A 125 -9.21 -5.81 -0.89
CA LYS A 125 -9.25 -7.23 -0.55
C LYS A 125 -7.87 -7.81 -0.19
N SER A 126 -6.76 -7.11 -0.47
CA SER A 126 -5.42 -7.61 -0.17
C SER A 126 -5.12 -7.78 1.32
N TRP A 127 -5.95 -7.18 2.18
CA TRP A 127 -5.89 -7.36 3.63
C TRP A 127 -6.86 -8.42 4.17
N LYS A 128 -7.73 -8.97 3.31
CA LYS A 128 -8.54 -10.12 3.71
C LYS A 128 -7.62 -11.34 3.78
N LEU A 129 -7.86 -12.19 4.77
CA LEU A 129 -7.19 -13.48 4.84
C LEU A 129 -7.51 -14.30 3.59
N ASP A 130 -6.59 -15.18 3.22
CA ASP A 130 -6.81 -16.15 2.15
C ASP A 130 -7.98 -17.08 2.51
N ASP A 131 -8.72 -17.55 1.51
CA ASP A 131 -9.99 -18.28 1.71
C ASP A 131 -9.84 -19.45 2.72
N ASP A 132 -8.72 -20.19 2.67
CA ASP A 132 -8.42 -21.28 3.60
C ASP A 132 -8.28 -20.81 5.06
N GLN A 133 -7.64 -19.65 5.27
CA GLN A 133 -7.50 -19.06 6.61
C GLN A 133 -8.79 -18.41 7.09
N THR A 134 -9.67 -17.99 6.17
CA THR A 134 -10.97 -17.44 6.55
C THR A 134 -11.90 -18.51 7.11
N GLU A 135 -11.85 -19.75 6.61
CA GLU A 135 -12.68 -20.84 7.10
C GLU A 135 -12.30 -21.23 8.53
N GLU A 136 -11.01 -21.44 8.80
CA GLU A 136 -10.50 -21.73 10.15
C GLU A 136 -10.82 -20.58 11.12
N PHE A 137 -10.64 -19.33 10.69
CA PHE A 137 -10.96 -18.17 11.50
C PHE A 137 -12.47 -18.06 11.81
N LEU A 138 -13.33 -18.35 10.83
CA LEU A 138 -14.78 -18.36 11.01
C LEU A 138 -15.22 -19.48 11.96
N GLU A 139 -14.62 -20.67 11.86
CA GLU A 139 -14.89 -21.78 12.78
C GLU A 139 -14.50 -21.41 14.22
N LEU A 140 -13.30 -20.86 14.42
CA LEU A 140 -12.86 -20.37 15.73
C LEU A 140 -13.77 -19.27 16.27
N GLN A 141 -14.17 -18.32 15.42
CA GLN A 141 -15.10 -17.26 15.79
C GLN A 141 -16.44 -17.85 16.24
N GLN A 142 -16.97 -18.81 15.49
CA GLN A 142 -18.21 -19.50 15.82
C GLN A 142 -18.08 -20.28 17.13
N GLN A 143 -16.96 -20.98 17.35
CA GLN A 143 -16.68 -21.69 18.59
C GLN A 143 -16.64 -20.75 19.79
N VAL A 144 -15.99 -19.58 19.67
CA VAL A 144 -15.96 -18.57 20.73
C VAL A 144 -17.35 -18.02 21.02
N ILE A 145 -18.15 -17.74 19.98
CA ILE A 145 -19.54 -17.29 20.13
C ILE A 145 -20.37 -18.37 20.84
N ASP A 146 -20.23 -19.64 20.45
CA ASP A 146 -20.93 -20.76 21.07
C ASP A 146 -20.46 -21.03 22.51
N LEU A 147 -19.20 -20.75 22.85
CA LEU A 147 -18.75 -20.83 24.24
C LEU A 147 -19.33 -19.69 25.08
N LYS A 148 -19.37 -18.47 24.55
CA LYS A 148 -19.79 -17.27 25.29
C LYS A 148 -21.30 -17.10 25.40
N TYR A 149 -22.02 -17.41 24.31
CA TYR A 149 -23.45 -17.20 24.17
C TYR A 149 -24.22 -18.50 23.89
N GLY A 150 -23.53 -19.64 23.83
CA GLY A 150 -24.15 -20.91 23.49
C GLY A 150 -25.30 -21.25 24.43
N ASN A 151 -26.47 -21.39 23.83
CA ASN A 151 -27.69 -21.85 24.48
C ASN A 151 -27.65 -23.34 24.84
N SER A 152 -26.47 -23.96 25.01
CA SER A 152 -26.31 -25.39 25.33
C SER A 152 -27.14 -25.78 26.56
N LYS A 153 -27.11 -24.97 27.62
CA LYS A 153 -27.95 -25.15 28.82
C LYS A 153 -29.45 -25.06 28.52
N LYS A 154 -29.87 -24.15 27.63
CA LYS A 154 -31.29 -24.02 27.21
C LYS A 154 -31.73 -25.20 26.34
N LYS A 155 -30.87 -25.67 25.43
CA LYS A 155 -31.11 -26.86 24.60
C LYS A 155 -31.24 -28.12 25.48
N ALA A 156 -30.35 -28.29 26.46
CA ALA A 156 -30.39 -29.39 27.42
C ALA A 156 -31.68 -29.37 28.27
N ARG A 157 -32.09 -28.19 28.77
CA ARG A 157 -33.35 -28.03 29.50
C ARG A 157 -34.57 -28.39 28.64
N LYS A 158 -34.64 -27.91 27.40
CA LYS A 158 -35.73 -28.23 26.48
C LYS A 158 -35.78 -29.73 26.16
N ALA A 159 -34.63 -30.36 25.93
CA ALA A 159 -34.55 -31.81 25.71
C ALA A 159 -35.03 -32.61 26.93
N HIS A 160 -34.67 -32.20 28.15
CA HIS A 160 -35.16 -32.82 29.38
C HIS A 160 -36.69 -32.67 29.54
N GLN A 161 -37.22 -31.48 29.24
CA GLN A 161 -38.65 -31.21 29.34
C GLN A 161 -39.46 -32.06 28.35
N ILE A 162 -38.98 -32.21 27.11
CA ILE A 162 -39.59 -33.10 26.11
C ILE A 162 -39.56 -34.56 26.59
N LYS A 163 -38.43 -35.04 27.14
CA LYS A 163 -38.35 -36.41 27.68
C LYS A 163 -39.31 -36.62 28.86
N LYS A 164 -39.47 -35.62 29.74
CA LYS A 164 -40.42 -35.68 30.86
C LYS A 164 -41.86 -35.76 30.37
N GLN A 165 -42.23 -34.95 29.37
CA GLN A 165 -43.56 -34.99 28.75
C GLN A 165 -43.83 -36.35 28.09
N GLN A 166 -42.88 -36.87 27.31
CA GLN A 166 -42.99 -38.20 26.69
C GLN A 166 -43.12 -39.32 27.73
N PHE A 167 -42.43 -39.22 28.87
CA PHE A 167 -42.57 -40.19 29.96
C PHE A 167 -43.96 -40.11 30.61
N GLN A 168 -44.46 -38.90 30.88
CA GLN A 168 -45.81 -38.70 31.43
C GLN A 168 -46.90 -39.20 30.47
N GLU A 169 -46.76 -38.99 29.17
CA GLU A 169 -47.69 -39.53 28.18
C GLU A 169 -47.70 -41.07 28.16
N LYS A 170 -46.53 -41.70 28.32
CA LYS A 170 -46.43 -43.17 28.40
C LYS A 170 -47.07 -43.73 29.67
N ILE A 171 -46.98 -43.01 30.79
CA ILE A 171 -47.70 -43.35 32.03
C ILE A 171 -49.21 -43.22 31.82
N LYS A 172 -49.69 -42.10 31.26
CA LYS A 172 -51.12 -41.88 30.98
C LYS A 172 -51.72 -42.93 30.04
N LYS A 173 -50.96 -43.37 29.04
CA LYS A 173 -51.36 -44.43 28.11
C LYS A 173 -51.18 -45.85 28.68
N GLY A 174 -50.68 -46.00 29.91
CA GLY A 174 -50.52 -47.29 30.58
C GLY A 174 -49.35 -48.15 30.08
N TYR A 175 -48.44 -47.60 29.26
CA TYR A 175 -47.29 -48.34 28.73
C TYR A 175 -46.17 -48.55 29.76
N VAL A 176 -46.17 -47.78 30.85
CA VAL A 176 -45.14 -47.82 31.90
C VAL A 176 -45.85 -47.88 33.26
N SER A 177 -45.62 -48.96 34.01
CA SER A 177 -46.07 -49.06 35.40
C SER A 177 -45.10 -48.33 36.33
N VAL A 178 -45.62 -47.38 37.11
CA VAL A 178 -44.85 -46.68 38.14
C VAL A 178 -45.09 -47.41 39.47
N PRO A 179 -44.05 -47.81 40.20
CA PRO A 179 -44.25 -48.49 41.48
C PRO A 179 -45.03 -47.58 42.45
N GLY A 180 -46.10 -48.11 43.04
CA GLY A 180 -47.01 -47.37 43.93
C GLY A 180 -48.23 -46.75 43.25
N LEU A 181 -48.30 -46.74 41.92
CA LEU A 181 -49.52 -46.43 41.16
C LEU A 181 -50.04 -47.74 40.57
N THR A 182 -51.15 -48.25 41.09
CA THR A 182 -51.65 -49.61 40.78
C THR A 182 -51.88 -49.79 39.28
N PRO A 183 -51.10 -50.64 38.58
CA PRO A 183 -51.37 -50.97 37.19
C PRO A 183 -52.68 -51.78 37.16
N GLY A 184 -53.75 -51.17 36.65
CA GLY A 184 -55.07 -51.82 36.60
C GLY A 184 -56.18 -51.12 37.41
N LEU A 185 -55.94 -49.93 37.97
CA LEU A 185 -57.08 -49.06 38.32
C LEU A 185 -57.76 -48.63 37.02
N ALA A 186 -59.07 -48.85 36.89
CA ALA A 186 -59.83 -48.41 35.73
C ALA A 186 -59.76 -46.88 35.62
N PRO A 187 -59.66 -46.30 34.41
CA PRO A 187 -59.80 -44.86 34.25
C PRO A 187 -61.22 -44.48 34.69
N VAL A 188 -61.33 -43.88 35.87
CA VAL A 188 -62.56 -43.27 36.36
C VAL A 188 -62.91 -42.12 35.41
N GLY A 189 -64.07 -42.22 34.76
CA GLY A 189 -64.61 -41.16 33.92
C GLY A 189 -65.30 -40.11 34.78
N GLU A 190 -65.31 -38.84 34.34
CA GLU A 190 -66.01 -37.72 35.01
C GLU A 190 -67.54 -37.94 35.16
N SER A 191 -68.07 -39.06 34.65
CA SER A 191 -69.47 -39.46 34.73
C SER A 191 -69.77 -40.51 35.81
N ASP A 192 -68.79 -40.91 36.63
CA ASP A 192 -68.97 -41.84 37.76
C ASP A 192 -68.94 -41.13 39.15
N ASP A 193 -68.86 -39.79 39.18
CA ASP A 193 -68.84 -38.98 40.43
C ASP A 193 -70.25 -38.51 40.88
N ASP A 194 -71.33 -38.99 40.26
CA ASP A 194 -72.70 -38.72 40.70
C ASP A 194 -73.17 -39.79 41.72
N ASP A 195 -72.58 -39.81 42.92
CA ASP A 195 -73.21 -40.42 44.10
C ASP A 195 -72.90 -39.61 45.38
N ASP A 196 -73.96 -38.93 45.83
CA ASP A 196 -74.15 -38.06 47.01
C ASP A 196 -73.10 -38.09 48.15
N SER A 197 -72.52 -36.92 48.42
CA SER A 197 -72.34 -36.44 49.81
C SER A 197 -72.31 -34.91 49.84
N GLU A 198 -73.47 -34.33 50.18
CA GLU A 198 -73.61 -32.94 50.63
C GLU A 198 -72.88 -32.78 51.98
N ASP A 199 -71.86 -31.92 52.05
CA ASP A 199 -71.47 -31.18 53.27
C ASP A 199 -70.56 -29.98 52.95
N GLU A 200 -71.10 -28.80 53.25
CA GLU A 200 -70.51 -27.53 53.70
C GLU A 200 -69.35 -26.81 52.96
N GLU A 201 -69.75 -25.64 52.43
CA GLU A 201 -69.15 -24.31 52.61
C GLU A 201 -67.68 -24.03 52.25
N GLY A 202 -67.53 -23.13 51.28
CA GLY A 202 -66.26 -22.66 50.76
C GLY A 202 -65.52 -21.71 51.69
N LEU A 203 -64.19 -21.84 51.65
CA LEU A 203 -63.25 -20.78 52.00
C LEU A 203 -62.25 -20.62 50.86
N GLN A 204 -62.53 -19.65 49.99
CA GLN A 204 -61.56 -19.09 49.05
C GLN A 204 -60.43 -18.44 49.86
N LEU A 205 -59.26 -19.06 49.90
CA LEU A 205 -58.05 -18.42 50.40
C LEU A 205 -57.54 -17.41 49.35
N ALA A 206 -58.20 -16.25 49.29
CA ALA A 206 -57.70 -15.08 48.60
C ALA A 206 -56.45 -14.59 49.36
N GLY A 207 -55.24 -14.89 48.83
CA GLY A 207 -54.02 -14.36 49.44
C GLY A 207 -52.68 -14.97 49.04
N PHE A 208 -52.59 -15.89 48.08
CA PHE A 208 -51.28 -16.34 47.59
C PHE A 208 -50.72 -15.35 46.56
N LYS A 209 -50.02 -14.34 47.06
CA LYS A 209 -49.24 -13.39 46.25
C LYS A 209 -47.88 -14.02 46.01
N ASP A 210 -47.60 -14.35 44.75
CA ASP A 210 -46.33 -14.92 44.30
C ASP A 210 -45.30 -13.78 44.19
N ASP A 211 -44.36 -13.69 45.13
CA ASP A 211 -43.34 -12.63 45.21
C ASP A 211 -42.21 -12.78 44.15
N PHE A 212 -42.50 -13.39 42.99
CA PHE A 212 -41.47 -13.73 42.01
C PHE A 212 -41.18 -12.62 40.97
N ASP A 213 -41.96 -11.54 40.96
CA ASP A 213 -41.86 -10.49 39.94
C ASP A 213 -41.06 -9.24 40.37
N ASP A 214 -40.57 -9.17 41.61
CA ASP A 214 -39.86 -7.99 42.15
C ASP A 214 -38.36 -7.90 41.82
N TYR A 215 -37.86 -8.65 40.84
CA TYR A 215 -36.48 -8.54 40.34
C TYR A 215 -36.43 -8.42 38.81
N ASN A 216 -36.69 -7.21 38.30
CA ASN A 216 -36.14 -6.71 37.03
C ASN A 216 -35.70 -5.26 37.19
#